data_AF-P29721-F1
#
_entry.id   AF-P29721-F1
#
_cell.length_a   1.000
_cell.length_b   1.000
_cell.length_c   1.000
_cell.angle_alpha   90.00
_cell.angle_beta   90.00
_cell.angle_gamma   90.00
#
_symmetry.space_group_name_H-M   'P 1'
#
loop_
_entity.id
_entity.type
_entity.pdbx_description
1 polymer ?
#
loop_
_entity_poly.entity_id
_entity_poly.type
_entity_poly.pdbx_seq_one_letter_code
_entity_poly.pdbx_strand_id
1 'polypeptide(L)'
;MKLKSLVFSLSALFLVLGFTGCKSKAQAKAEQEAQERKAFMAENAKIEKRLMQAKNAATEAEANVYYPEKFAQIEDLEKQSSEAKEQDDLKKANSLGSAAADKYETLANKMKIANQRSKIEANKLAKYDEESYRLGEEAEKKIDGLYKSDSVAALQTSNESLMYYNKVIDAGYKSLSQDAKKTADDAKAALTAVKVAASLKPQQEEADGIYAKAEEAENSAQYEQSYGGYTSAAQAYNDLTQIIKAKRLEAQKAMQAAKTKQELSAKLANEADKESPLPENAEGFSKEPIEVEPLPTDVLNAPQDEKAEETVPVEEMNENSSEEVNGNAEKIESTEEPIEGGVQ
;
A
#
# COMPACT_ATOMS: atom_id res chain seq x y z
N MET A 1 -98.94 47.23 29.55
CA MET A 1 -98.05 46.20 30.14
C MET A 1 -97.57 45.25 29.05
N LYS A 2 -96.60 45.67 28.22
CA LYS A 2 -96.05 44.88 27.10
C LYS A 2 -94.62 45.39 26.80
N LEU A 3 -93.65 45.14 27.69
CA LEU A 3 -92.25 45.51 27.41
C LEU A 3 -91.18 44.83 28.30
N LYS A 4 -91.54 43.77 29.05
CA LYS A 4 -90.60 43.08 29.96
C LYS A 4 -90.27 41.63 29.56
N SER A 5 -90.91 41.09 28.51
CA SER A 5 -90.68 39.71 28.05
C SER A 5 -89.66 39.58 26.91
N LEU A 6 -89.14 40.69 26.37
CA LEU A 6 -88.28 40.68 25.18
C LEU A 6 -86.78 40.80 25.51
N VAL A 7 -86.43 41.07 26.78
CA VAL A 7 -85.03 41.24 27.22
C VAL A 7 -84.42 39.92 27.70
N PHE A 8 -85.23 38.91 28.02
CA PHE A 8 -84.73 37.61 28.47
C PHE A 8 -84.36 36.65 27.32
N SER A 9 -84.79 36.91 26.08
CA SER A 9 -84.51 36.06 24.92
C SER A 9 -83.28 36.48 24.11
N LEU A 10 -82.69 37.66 24.38
CA LEU A 10 -81.47 38.11 23.71
C LEU A 10 -80.19 37.78 24.49
N SER A 11 -80.29 37.49 25.80
CA SER A 11 -79.14 37.15 26.66
C SER A 11 -78.74 35.66 26.57
N ALA A 12 -79.62 34.81 26.04
CA ALA A 12 -79.33 33.39 25.79
C ALA A 12 -78.66 33.13 24.42
N LEU A 13 -78.66 34.12 23.51
CA LEU A 13 -78.07 33.96 22.17
C LEU A 13 -76.61 34.43 22.06
N PHE A 14 -76.09 35.13 23.08
CA PHE A 14 -74.67 35.51 23.15
C PHE A 14 -73.78 34.54 23.96
N LEU A 15 -74.37 33.56 24.66
CA LEU A 15 -73.63 32.54 25.41
C LEU A 15 -73.25 31.29 24.59
N VAL A 16 -73.73 31.16 23.35
CA VAL A 16 -73.43 30.01 22.47
C VAL A 16 -72.36 30.32 21.41
N LEU A 17 -71.99 31.60 21.22
CA LEU A 17 -70.94 31.99 20.27
C LEU A 17 -69.55 32.19 20.89
N GLY A 18 -69.39 31.93 22.19
CA GLY A 18 -68.10 32.00 22.90
C GLY A 18 -67.25 30.72 22.90
N PHE A 19 -67.74 29.60 22.35
CA PHE A 19 -67.08 28.28 22.45
C PHE A 19 -66.47 27.75 21.15
N THR A 20 -66.54 28.47 20.03
CA THR A 20 -65.90 28.04 18.76
C THR A 20 -64.44 28.45 18.63
N GLY A 21 -63.93 29.36 19.48
CA GLY A 21 -62.53 29.83 19.45
C GLY A 21 -61.49 28.89 20.09
N CYS A 22 -61.89 27.93 20.93
CA CYS A 22 -60.94 27.00 21.59
C CYS A 22 -60.63 25.74 20.78
N LYS A 23 -61.50 25.31 19.85
CA LYS A 23 -61.25 24.11 19.01
C LYS A 23 -60.08 24.30 18.03
N SER A 24 -59.96 25.49 17.43
CA SER A 24 -58.88 25.79 16.47
C SER A 24 -57.48 25.75 17.12
N LYS A 25 -57.31 26.30 18.32
CA LYS A 25 -56.01 26.28 19.02
C LYS A 25 -55.61 24.87 19.48
N ALA A 26 -56.57 24.07 19.97
CA ALA A 26 -56.32 22.70 20.40
C ALA A 26 -55.91 21.80 19.22
N GLN A 27 -56.58 21.94 18.08
CA GLN A 27 -56.23 21.20 16.86
C GLN A 27 -54.85 21.59 16.33
N ALA A 28 -54.54 22.89 16.25
CA ALA A 28 -53.22 23.36 15.82
C ALA A 28 -52.08 22.84 16.71
N LYS A 29 -52.31 22.82 18.04
CA LYS A 29 -51.34 22.25 19.00
C LYS A 29 -51.13 20.74 18.79
N ALA A 30 -52.21 19.98 18.61
CA ALA A 30 -52.12 18.54 18.35
C ALA A 30 -51.42 18.21 17.01
N GLU A 31 -51.68 19.01 15.97
CA GLU A 31 -50.99 18.88 14.68
C GLU A 31 -49.50 19.20 14.81
N GLN A 32 -49.13 20.23 15.58
CA GLN A 32 -47.72 20.54 15.87
C GLN A 32 -47.03 19.40 16.64
N GLU A 33 -47.63 18.89 17.72
CA GLU A 33 -47.10 17.76 18.49
C GLU A 33 -46.92 16.51 17.60
N ALA A 34 -47.86 16.24 16.70
CA ALA A 34 -47.74 15.13 15.75
C ALA A 34 -46.61 15.33 14.71
N GLN A 35 -46.38 16.56 14.25
CA GLN A 35 -45.28 16.89 13.36
C GLN A 35 -43.92 16.77 14.06
N GLU A 36 -43.80 17.29 15.28
CA GLU A 36 -42.60 17.16 16.12
C GLU A 36 -42.29 15.67 16.39
N ARG A 37 -43.30 14.88 16.76
CA ARG A 37 -43.13 13.43 16.96
C ARG A 37 -42.65 12.72 15.71
N LYS A 38 -43.21 13.03 14.53
CA LYS A 38 -42.73 12.50 13.24
C LYS A 38 -41.29 12.91 12.95
N ALA A 39 -40.92 14.16 13.25
CA ALA A 39 -39.55 14.64 13.06
C ALA A 39 -38.57 13.89 13.97
N PHE A 40 -38.90 13.72 15.26
CA PHE A 40 -38.07 12.96 16.19
C PHE A 40 -37.93 11.49 15.79
N MET A 41 -39.00 10.85 15.31
CA MET A 41 -38.94 9.46 14.79
C MET A 41 -38.03 9.34 13.56
N ALA A 42 -38.12 10.28 12.62
CA ALA A 42 -37.29 10.30 11.43
C ALA A 42 -35.80 10.56 11.77
N GLU A 43 -35.55 11.44 12.72
CA GLU A 43 -34.20 11.70 13.25
C GLU A 43 -33.65 10.46 13.99
N ASN A 44 -34.47 9.80 14.81
CA ASN A 44 -34.09 8.59 15.52
C ASN A 44 -33.61 7.49 14.56
N ALA A 45 -34.34 7.25 13.47
CA ALA A 45 -33.94 6.28 12.45
C ALA A 45 -32.59 6.62 11.78
N LYS A 46 -32.28 7.91 11.59
CA LYS A 46 -30.97 8.35 11.06
C LYS A 46 -29.86 8.12 12.09
N ILE A 47 -30.13 8.41 13.36
CA ILE A 47 -29.19 8.23 14.46
C ILE A 47 -28.89 6.74 14.66
N GLU A 48 -29.89 5.86 14.63
CA GLU A 48 -29.70 4.40 14.75
C GLU A 48 -28.80 3.85 13.64
N LYS A 49 -29.01 4.31 12.39
CA LYS A 49 -28.13 3.96 11.27
C LYS A 49 -26.70 4.46 11.50
N ARG A 50 -26.53 5.72 11.91
CA ARG A 50 -25.21 6.31 12.19
C ARG A 50 -24.51 5.56 13.32
N LEU A 51 -25.22 5.27 14.40
CA LEU A 51 -24.71 4.54 15.56
C LEU A 51 -24.19 3.16 15.17
N MET A 52 -24.96 2.40 14.38
CA MET A 52 -24.53 1.11 13.87
C MET A 52 -23.26 1.21 13.00
N GLN A 53 -23.19 2.20 12.10
CA GLN A 53 -22.01 2.43 11.26
C GLN A 53 -20.79 2.84 12.11
N ALA A 54 -20.98 3.72 13.09
CA ALA A 54 -19.94 4.17 14.00
C ALA A 54 -19.40 3.02 14.86
N LYS A 55 -20.28 2.18 15.41
CA LYS A 55 -19.90 1.01 16.21
C LYS A 55 -19.11 0.01 15.37
N ASN A 56 -19.57 -0.30 14.16
CA ASN A 56 -18.85 -1.19 13.25
C ASN A 56 -17.46 -0.63 12.91
N ALA A 57 -17.36 0.66 12.55
CA ALA A 57 -16.09 1.30 12.25
C ALA A 57 -15.13 1.30 13.45
N ALA A 58 -15.64 1.47 14.68
CA ALA A 58 -14.84 1.39 15.90
C ALA A 58 -14.34 -0.03 16.17
N THR A 59 -15.19 -1.05 15.98
CA THR A 59 -14.82 -2.46 16.13
C THR A 59 -13.82 -2.91 15.06
N GLU A 60 -14.03 -2.53 13.79
CA GLU A 60 -13.09 -2.80 12.69
C GLU A 60 -11.72 -2.13 12.92
N ALA A 61 -11.71 -0.98 13.56
CA ALA A 61 -10.49 -0.31 14.00
C ALA A 61 -9.90 -0.85 15.32
N GLU A 62 -10.46 -1.94 15.86
CA GLU A 62 -10.07 -2.58 17.13
C GLU A 62 -10.17 -1.67 18.36
N ALA A 63 -10.98 -0.60 18.29
CA ALA A 63 -11.11 0.35 19.40
C ALA A 63 -11.69 -0.29 20.67
N ASN A 64 -12.47 -1.36 20.54
CA ASN A 64 -12.95 -2.18 21.66
C ASN A 64 -11.82 -2.92 22.40
N VAL A 65 -10.72 -3.24 21.71
CA VAL A 65 -9.54 -3.90 22.28
C VAL A 65 -8.63 -2.88 22.98
N TYR A 66 -8.39 -1.73 22.33
CA TYR A 66 -7.50 -0.70 22.86
C TYR A 66 -8.15 0.20 23.92
N TYR A 67 -9.47 0.39 23.85
CA TYR A 67 -10.22 1.25 24.77
C TYR A 67 -11.45 0.55 25.38
N PRO A 68 -11.30 -0.63 26.01
CA PRO A 68 -12.42 -1.46 26.44
C PRO A 68 -13.36 -0.75 27.42
N GLU A 69 -12.82 -0.01 28.38
CA GLU A 69 -13.63 0.76 29.35
C GLU A 69 -14.45 1.86 28.69
N LYS A 70 -13.84 2.59 27.73
CA LYS A 70 -14.55 3.64 26.99
C LYS A 70 -15.60 3.03 26.07
N PHE A 71 -15.31 1.88 25.47
CA PHE A 71 -16.25 1.17 24.61
C PHE A 71 -17.49 0.72 25.40
N ALA A 72 -17.30 0.13 26.58
CA ALA A 72 -18.38 -0.27 27.48
C ALA A 72 -19.22 0.93 27.97
N GLN A 73 -18.61 2.09 28.22
CA GLN A 73 -19.34 3.32 28.56
C GLN A 73 -20.24 3.78 27.41
N ILE A 74 -19.84 3.58 26.15
CA ILE A 74 -20.68 3.91 25.01
C ILE A 74 -21.85 2.92 24.92
N GLU A 75 -21.60 1.63 25.14
CA GLU A 75 -22.67 0.61 25.14
C GLU A 75 -23.76 0.89 26.20
N ASP A 76 -23.36 1.44 27.36
CA ASP A 76 -24.33 1.91 28.36
C ASP A 76 -25.18 3.08 27.84
N LEU A 77 -24.61 4.03 27.09
CA LEU A 77 -25.37 5.09 26.42
C LEU A 77 -26.32 4.55 25.35
N GLU A 78 -25.91 3.53 24.59
CA GLU A 78 -26.78 2.86 23.61
C GLU A 78 -28.00 2.21 24.30
N LYS A 79 -27.75 1.56 25.44
CA LYS A 79 -28.81 0.95 26.26
C LYS A 79 -29.77 2.02 26.78
N GLN A 80 -29.26 3.10 27.37
CA GLN A 80 -30.09 4.21 27.85
C GLN A 80 -30.88 4.89 26.73
N SER A 81 -30.31 4.99 25.52
CA SER A 81 -31.00 5.50 24.33
C SER A 81 -32.19 4.61 23.95
N SER A 82 -31.99 3.29 23.99
CA SER A 82 -33.03 2.31 23.68
C SER A 82 -34.16 2.34 24.73
N GLU A 83 -33.82 2.39 26.01
CA GLU A 83 -34.78 2.52 27.12
C GLU A 83 -35.60 3.82 27.01
N ALA A 84 -34.97 4.95 26.63
CA ALA A 84 -35.68 6.22 26.41
C ALA A 84 -36.67 6.13 25.25
N LYS A 85 -36.31 5.42 24.17
CA LYS A 85 -37.18 5.18 23.02
C LYS A 85 -38.40 4.33 23.40
N GLU A 86 -38.20 3.27 24.20
CA GLU A 86 -39.29 2.44 24.73
C GLU A 86 -40.27 3.23 25.60
N GLN A 87 -39.79 4.28 26.28
CA GLN A 87 -40.59 5.20 27.10
C GLN A 87 -41.24 6.34 26.30
N ASP A 88 -41.16 6.32 24.95
CA ASP A 88 -41.60 7.40 24.03
C ASP A 88 -40.90 8.76 24.29
N ASP A 89 -39.77 8.78 25.02
CA ASP A 89 -38.91 9.96 25.20
C ASP A 89 -37.92 10.05 24.03
N LEU A 90 -38.46 10.34 22.84
CA LEU A 90 -37.69 10.36 21.60
C LEU A 90 -36.58 11.42 21.60
N LYS A 91 -36.79 12.53 22.33
CA LYS A 91 -35.78 13.59 22.44
C LYS A 91 -34.55 13.09 23.20
N LYS A 92 -34.76 12.41 24.33
CA LYS A 92 -33.66 11.81 25.10
C LYS A 92 -33.00 10.67 24.32
N ALA A 93 -33.78 9.82 23.65
CA ALA A 93 -33.25 8.76 22.79
C ALA A 93 -32.32 9.33 21.70
N ASN A 94 -32.76 10.37 20.98
CA ASN A 94 -31.95 11.02 19.96
C ASN A 94 -30.65 11.62 20.55
N SER A 95 -30.74 12.31 21.68
CA SER A 95 -29.55 12.90 22.33
C SER A 95 -28.54 11.84 22.75
N LEU A 96 -28.99 10.74 23.36
CA LEU A 96 -28.11 9.67 23.83
C LEU A 96 -27.51 8.87 22.67
N GLY A 97 -28.33 8.49 21.69
CA GLY A 97 -27.88 7.78 20.50
C GLY A 97 -26.88 8.59 19.67
N SER A 98 -27.09 9.91 19.54
CA SER A 98 -26.12 10.79 18.86
C SER A 98 -24.81 10.89 19.64
N ALA A 99 -24.87 11.06 20.96
CA ALA A 99 -23.67 11.11 21.79
C ALA A 99 -22.89 9.79 21.76
N ALA A 100 -23.59 8.65 21.71
CA ALA A 100 -22.96 7.34 21.54
C ALA A 100 -22.26 7.22 20.18
N ALA A 101 -22.92 7.63 19.10
CA ALA A 101 -22.34 7.64 17.76
C ALA A 101 -21.08 8.52 17.68
N ASP A 102 -21.13 9.76 18.20
CA ASP A 102 -19.98 10.66 18.24
C ASP A 102 -18.78 10.04 18.97
N LYS A 103 -19.03 9.35 20.10
CA LYS A 103 -17.98 8.70 20.88
C LYS A 103 -17.37 7.51 20.16
N TYR A 104 -18.18 6.66 19.50
CA TYR A 104 -17.64 5.57 18.68
C TYR A 104 -16.78 6.09 17.52
N GLU A 105 -17.27 7.09 16.78
CA GLU A 105 -16.51 7.72 15.70
C GLU A 105 -15.21 8.33 16.21
N THR A 106 -15.23 8.96 17.38
CA THR A 106 -14.02 9.50 18.02
C THR A 106 -13.02 8.40 18.35
N LEU A 107 -13.46 7.26 18.91
CA LEU A 107 -12.56 6.13 19.21
C LEU A 107 -11.97 5.51 17.93
N ALA A 108 -12.78 5.33 16.88
CA ALA A 108 -12.29 4.88 15.58
C ALA A 108 -11.24 5.86 15.01
N ASN A 109 -11.47 7.16 15.14
CA ASN A 109 -10.53 8.18 14.72
C ASN A 109 -9.23 8.16 15.54
N LYS A 110 -9.27 7.90 16.85
CA LYS A 110 -8.04 7.74 17.66
C LYS A 110 -7.15 6.60 17.13
N MET A 111 -7.75 5.49 16.72
CA MET A 111 -7.01 4.37 16.13
C MET A 111 -6.39 4.75 14.78
N LYS A 112 -7.13 5.47 13.93
CA LYS A 112 -6.61 6.00 12.66
C LYS A 112 -5.48 7.01 12.87
N ILE A 113 -5.61 7.91 13.85
CA ILE A 113 -4.56 8.86 14.23
C ILE A 113 -3.28 8.12 14.64
N ALA A 114 -3.39 7.11 15.50
CA ALA A 114 -2.24 6.30 15.92
C ALA A 114 -1.55 5.61 14.72
N ASN A 115 -2.33 5.08 13.77
CA ASN A 115 -1.79 4.49 12.55
C ASN A 115 -1.07 5.53 11.66
N GLN A 116 -1.67 6.71 11.46
CA GLN A 116 -1.06 7.79 10.68
C GLN A 116 0.23 8.28 11.32
N ARG A 117 0.27 8.43 12.64
CA ARG A 117 1.50 8.78 13.37
C ARG A 117 2.59 7.75 13.17
N SER A 118 2.28 6.47 13.33
CA SER A 118 3.24 5.38 13.08
C SER A 118 3.78 5.45 11.66
N LYS A 119 2.94 5.73 10.65
CA LYS A 119 3.36 5.93 9.26
C LYS A 119 4.29 7.14 9.09
N ILE A 120 3.94 8.28 9.69
CA ILE A 120 4.76 9.50 9.67
C ILE A 120 6.13 9.26 10.32
N GLU A 121 6.16 8.59 11.47
CA GLU A 121 7.38 8.30 12.22
C GLU A 121 8.27 7.30 11.46
N ALA A 122 7.70 6.18 10.99
CA ALA A 122 8.43 5.14 10.25
C ALA A 122 9.10 5.68 8.97
N ASN A 123 8.45 6.63 8.28
CA ASN A 123 8.95 7.21 7.04
C ASN A 123 9.58 8.61 7.23
N LYS A 124 9.70 9.08 8.49
CA LYS A 124 10.26 10.40 8.85
C LYS A 124 9.59 11.55 8.08
N LEU A 125 8.26 11.52 7.97
CA LEU A 125 7.49 12.44 7.12
C LEU A 125 7.22 13.81 7.77
N ALA A 126 7.39 13.95 9.08
CA ALA A 126 7.03 15.17 9.82
C ALA A 126 7.68 16.44 9.23
N LYS A 127 8.92 16.32 8.74
CA LYS A 127 9.69 17.42 8.13
C LYS A 127 9.09 18.00 6.84
N TYR A 128 8.17 17.29 6.17
CA TYR A 128 7.59 17.75 4.91
C TYR A 128 6.41 18.71 5.09
N ASP A 129 5.81 18.73 6.29
CA ASP A 129 4.82 19.73 6.70
C ASP A 129 4.81 19.83 8.23
N GLU A 130 5.85 20.49 8.78
CA GLU A 130 6.06 20.59 10.23
C GLU A 130 4.92 21.31 10.95
N GLU A 131 4.30 22.29 10.30
CA GLU A 131 3.17 23.05 10.86
C GLU A 131 1.91 22.19 10.94
N SER A 132 1.54 21.47 9.88
CA SER A 132 0.43 20.52 9.97
C SER A 132 0.73 19.42 10.98
N TYR A 133 1.97 18.92 11.07
CA TYR A 133 2.33 17.93 12.09
C TYR A 133 2.07 18.47 13.51
N ARG A 134 2.57 19.67 13.83
CA ARG A 134 2.35 20.34 15.11
C ARG A 134 0.86 20.54 15.43
N LEU A 135 0.08 21.02 14.45
CA LEU A 135 -1.37 21.23 14.61
C LEU A 135 -2.11 19.90 14.82
N GLY A 136 -1.68 18.82 14.17
CA GLY A 136 -2.20 17.47 14.36
C GLY A 136 -1.99 16.96 15.78
N GLU A 137 -0.79 17.15 16.33
CA GLU A 137 -0.46 16.80 17.72
C GLU A 137 -1.26 17.64 18.74
N GLU A 138 -1.42 18.93 18.49
CA GLU A 138 -2.19 19.82 19.37
C GLU A 138 -3.67 19.47 19.40
N ALA A 139 -4.25 19.11 18.25
CA ALA A 139 -5.61 18.61 18.17
C ALA A 139 -5.75 17.26 18.91
N GLU A 140 -4.84 16.32 18.65
CA GLU A 140 -4.85 15.00 19.29
C GLU A 140 -4.85 15.09 20.82
N LYS A 141 -3.98 15.93 21.39
CA LYS A 141 -3.86 16.14 22.85
C LYS A 141 -5.16 16.64 23.50
N LYS A 142 -6.04 17.31 22.76
CA LYS A 142 -7.32 17.84 23.27
C LYS A 142 -8.44 16.79 23.29
N ILE A 143 -8.33 15.73 22.48
CA ILE A 143 -9.41 14.75 22.26
C ILE A 143 -9.87 14.12 23.58
N ASP A 144 -8.95 13.64 24.42
CA ASP A 144 -9.33 12.92 25.64
C ASP A 144 -10.01 13.81 26.69
N GLY A 145 -9.67 15.10 26.74
CA GLY A 145 -10.35 16.08 27.57
C GLY A 145 -11.78 16.31 27.10
N LEU A 146 -11.95 16.58 25.80
CA LEU A 146 -13.25 16.81 25.17
C LEU A 146 -14.12 15.55 25.20
N TYR A 147 -13.55 14.37 25.03
CA TYR A 147 -14.28 13.09 24.99
C TYR A 147 -15.18 12.89 26.22
N LYS A 148 -14.77 13.42 27.38
CA LYS A 148 -15.52 13.32 28.63
C LYS A 148 -16.61 14.39 28.76
N SER A 149 -16.37 15.61 28.28
CA SER A 149 -17.23 16.77 28.51
C SER A 149 -18.16 17.13 27.34
N ASP A 150 -17.73 16.86 26.10
CA ASP A 150 -18.40 17.30 24.87
C ASP A 150 -18.06 16.33 23.72
N SER A 151 -18.99 15.41 23.40
CA SER A 151 -18.78 14.41 22.36
C SER A 151 -18.67 15.01 20.96
N VAL A 152 -19.37 16.12 20.70
CA VAL A 152 -19.37 16.79 19.40
C VAL A 152 -18.01 17.46 19.18
N ALA A 153 -17.52 18.21 20.16
CA ALA A 153 -16.20 18.84 20.09
C ALA A 153 -15.07 17.79 20.02
N ALA A 154 -15.20 16.67 20.72
CA ALA A 154 -14.23 15.57 20.66
C ALA A 154 -14.14 14.96 19.25
N LEU A 155 -15.29 14.70 18.63
CA LEU A 155 -15.37 14.18 17.26
C LEU A 155 -14.76 15.17 16.26
N GLN A 156 -15.16 16.45 16.34
CA GLN A 156 -14.62 17.51 15.48
C GLN A 156 -13.09 17.59 15.59
N THR A 157 -12.57 17.66 16.81
CA THR A 157 -11.13 17.73 17.08
C THR A 157 -10.39 16.48 16.58
N SER A 158 -10.99 15.29 16.68
CA SER A 158 -10.41 14.06 16.14
C SER A 158 -10.31 14.09 14.60
N ASN A 159 -11.31 14.66 13.92
CA ASN A 159 -11.27 14.86 12.47
C ASN A 159 -10.24 15.92 12.06
N GLU A 160 -10.08 16.99 12.84
CA GLU A 160 -9.01 17.98 12.63
C GLU A 160 -7.63 17.34 12.72
N SER A 161 -7.38 16.53 13.75
CA SER A 161 -6.11 15.81 13.92
C SER A 161 -5.83 14.89 12.71
N LEU A 162 -6.81 14.10 12.28
CA LEU A 162 -6.69 13.27 11.07
C LEU A 162 -6.40 14.09 9.81
N MET A 163 -7.07 15.22 9.63
CA MET A 163 -6.86 16.11 8.49
C MET A 163 -5.42 16.62 8.47
N TYR A 164 -4.90 17.07 9.61
CA TYR A 164 -3.54 17.58 9.72
C TYR A 164 -2.50 16.48 9.46
N TYR A 165 -2.64 15.30 10.06
CA TYR A 165 -1.73 14.18 9.78
C TYR A 165 -1.80 13.70 8.32
N ASN A 166 -2.99 13.71 7.69
CA ASN A 166 -3.11 13.42 6.26
C ASN A 166 -2.34 14.43 5.41
N LYS A 167 -2.36 15.73 5.72
CA LYS A 167 -1.54 16.73 5.01
C LYS A 167 -0.05 16.41 5.08
N VAL A 168 0.44 16.00 6.25
CA VAL A 168 1.84 15.58 6.44
C VAL A 168 2.17 14.36 5.58
N ILE A 169 1.29 13.36 5.59
CA ILE A 169 1.44 12.13 4.81
C ILE A 169 1.46 12.45 3.31
N ASP A 170 0.50 13.24 2.83
CA ASP A 170 0.39 13.62 1.41
C ASP A 170 1.61 14.43 0.96
N ALA A 171 2.04 15.43 1.74
CA ALA A 171 3.22 16.22 1.45
C ALA A 171 4.49 15.34 1.41
N GLY A 172 4.63 14.45 2.39
CA GLY A 172 5.77 13.54 2.49
C GLY A 172 5.85 12.54 1.35
N TYR A 173 4.76 11.82 1.06
CA TYR A 173 4.73 10.87 -0.04
C TYR A 173 4.78 11.53 -1.41
N LYS A 174 4.29 12.76 -1.56
CA LYS A 174 4.47 13.52 -2.80
C LYS A 174 5.95 13.76 -3.08
N SER A 175 6.71 14.21 -2.08
CA SER A 175 8.17 14.40 -2.23
C SER A 175 8.89 13.07 -2.47
N LEU A 176 8.59 12.04 -1.67
CA LEU A 176 9.23 10.73 -1.82
C LEU A 176 8.90 10.07 -3.17
N SER A 177 7.67 10.23 -3.67
CA SER A 177 7.28 9.72 -4.98
C SER A 177 8.08 10.36 -6.11
N GLN A 178 8.35 11.67 -6.04
CA GLN A 178 9.19 12.36 -7.04
C GLN A 178 10.63 11.82 -7.07
N ASP A 179 11.22 11.58 -5.89
CA ASP A 179 12.56 10.97 -5.78
C ASP A 179 12.57 9.52 -6.29
N ALA A 180 11.51 8.75 -5.96
CA ALA A 180 11.34 7.38 -6.42
C ALA A 180 11.14 7.32 -7.94
N LYS A 181 10.36 8.25 -8.52
CA LYS A 181 10.17 8.38 -9.97
C LYS A 181 11.50 8.60 -10.68
N LYS A 182 12.31 9.54 -10.18
CA LYS A 182 13.65 9.78 -10.73
C LYS A 182 14.51 8.50 -10.68
N THR A 183 14.45 7.77 -9.57
CA THR A 183 15.17 6.50 -9.42
C THR A 183 14.69 5.44 -10.41
N ALA A 184 13.38 5.35 -10.64
CA ALA A 184 12.78 4.46 -11.63
C ALA A 184 13.17 4.84 -13.06
N ASP A 185 13.19 6.14 -13.37
CA ASP A 185 13.62 6.68 -14.68
C ASP A 185 15.09 6.35 -14.95
N ASP A 186 15.97 6.55 -13.96
CA ASP A 186 17.39 6.21 -14.06
C ASP A 186 17.59 4.69 -14.30
N ALA A 187 16.83 3.84 -13.59
CA ALA A 187 16.86 2.38 -13.76
C ALA A 187 16.32 1.95 -15.14
N LYS A 188 15.24 2.58 -15.61
CA LYS A 188 14.66 2.35 -16.94
C LYS A 188 15.63 2.77 -18.05
N ALA A 189 16.33 3.89 -17.88
CA ALA A 189 17.36 4.34 -18.82
C ALA A 189 18.54 3.36 -18.87
N ALA A 190 18.98 2.84 -17.72
CA ALA A 190 20.02 1.81 -17.66
C ALA A 190 19.62 0.50 -18.36
N LEU A 191 18.36 0.06 -18.20
CA LEU A 191 17.80 -1.07 -18.93
C LEU A 191 17.76 -0.80 -20.44
N THR A 192 17.32 0.40 -20.85
CA THR A 192 17.22 0.78 -22.27
C THR A 192 18.59 0.85 -22.95
N ALA A 193 19.64 1.20 -22.20
CA ALA A 193 21.03 1.18 -22.68
C ALA A 193 21.53 -0.24 -23.00
N VAL A 194 20.83 -1.29 -22.57
CA VAL A 194 21.14 -2.68 -22.89
C VAL A 194 20.09 -3.30 -23.81
N LYS A 195 20.51 -3.88 -24.94
CA LYS A 195 19.64 -4.74 -25.75
C LYS A 195 19.07 -5.89 -24.91
N VAL A 196 17.75 -5.85 -24.68
CA VAL A 196 16.96 -6.89 -24.02
C VAL A 196 16.71 -8.05 -25.01
N ALA A 197 16.97 -9.28 -24.57
CA ALA A 197 16.71 -10.48 -25.38
C ALA A 197 15.20 -10.75 -25.49
N ALA A 198 14.77 -11.40 -26.58
CA ALA A 198 13.35 -11.71 -26.79
C ALA A 198 12.73 -12.53 -25.63
N SER A 199 13.51 -13.43 -25.03
CA SER A 199 13.11 -14.23 -23.86
C SER A 199 12.90 -13.44 -22.57
N LEU A 200 13.34 -12.18 -22.53
CA LEU A 200 13.24 -11.29 -21.37
C LEU A 200 12.21 -10.16 -21.57
N LYS A 201 11.54 -10.12 -22.73
CA LYS A 201 10.51 -9.12 -23.03
C LYS A 201 9.31 -9.19 -22.07
N PRO A 202 8.78 -10.37 -21.69
CA PRO A 202 7.66 -10.43 -20.72
C PRO A 202 7.99 -9.75 -19.39
N GLN A 203 9.22 -9.93 -18.88
CA GLN A 203 9.68 -9.28 -17.64
C GLN A 203 9.83 -7.77 -17.81
N GLN A 204 10.25 -7.31 -18.99
CA GLN A 204 10.28 -5.88 -19.31
C GLN A 204 8.86 -5.29 -19.33
N GLU A 205 7.91 -5.96 -19.96
CA GLU A 205 6.51 -5.54 -20.04
C GLU A 205 5.86 -5.48 -18.65
N GLU A 206 6.18 -6.42 -17.76
CA GLU A 206 5.75 -6.39 -16.36
C GLU A 206 6.30 -5.17 -15.62
N ALA A 207 7.60 -4.88 -15.75
CA ALA A 207 8.22 -3.71 -15.14
C ALA A 207 7.61 -2.40 -15.66
N ASP A 208 7.38 -2.30 -16.98
CA ASP A 208 6.70 -1.16 -17.60
C ASP A 208 5.25 -1.01 -17.10
N GLY A 209 4.54 -2.11 -16.87
CA GLY A 209 3.21 -2.11 -16.29
C GLY A 209 3.16 -1.61 -14.83
N ILE A 210 4.17 -1.94 -14.02
CA ILE A 210 4.31 -1.41 -12.65
C ILE A 210 4.55 0.10 -12.69
N TYR A 211 5.46 0.57 -13.57
CA TYR A 211 5.74 1.99 -13.74
C TYR A 211 4.47 2.76 -14.15
N ALA A 212 3.71 2.26 -15.13
CA ALA A 212 2.48 2.91 -15.59
C ALA A 212 1.42 3.05 -14.48
N LYS A 213 1.27 2.03 -13.62
CA LYS A 213 0.38 2.10 -12.44
C LYS A 213 0.85 3.14 -11.41
N ALA A 214 2.15 3.29 -11.23
CA ALA A 214 2.72 4.32 -10.35
C ALA A 214 2.42 5.74 -10.85
N GLU A 215 2.44 5.93 -12.17
CA GLU A 215 2.09 7.18 -12.84
C GLU A 215 0.58 7.47 -12.74
N GLU A 216 -0.28 6.46 -12.91
CA GLU A 216 -1.73 6.60 -12.70
C GLU A 216 -2.06 7.02 -11.25
N ALA A 217 -1.38 6.40 -10.27
CA ALA A 217 -1.51 6.76 -8.87
C ALA A 217 -1.03 8.20 -8.60
N GLU A 218 0.09 8.62 -9.20
CA GLU A 218 0.60 10.00 -9.11
C GLU A 218 -0.43 11.01 -9.63
N ASN A 219 -0.97 10.75 -10.84
CA ASN A 219 -1.96 11.59 -11.50
C ASN A 219 -3.29 11.66 -10.73
N SER A 220 -3.59 10.62 -9.96
CA SER A 220 -4.76 10.55 -9.07
C SER A 220 -4.49 11.09 -7.66
N ALA A 221 -3.33 11.73 -7.44
CA ALA A 221 -2.86 12.24 -6.15
C ALA A 221 -2.76 11.18 -5.04
N GLN A 222 -2.63 9.89 -5.40
CA GLN A 222 -2.41 8.77 -4.49
C GLN A 222 -0.90 8.57 -4.27
N TYR A 223 -0.25 9.57 -3.68
CA TYR A 223 1.21 9.65 -3.64
C TYR A 223 1.89 8.48 -2.91
N GLU A 224 1.24 7.90 -1.89
CA GLU A 224 1.77 6.71 -1.20
C GLU A 224 1.84 5.49 -2.14
N GLN A 225 0.78 5.26 -2.91
CA GLN A 225 0.75 4.19 -3.92
C GLN A 225 1.74 4.46 -5.05
N SER A 226 1.84 5.72 -5.47
CA SER A 226 2.80 6.18 -6.47
C SER A 226 4.25 5.93 -6.04
N TYR A 227 4.61 6.32 -4.82
CA TYR A 227 5.93 6.06 -4.24
C TYR A 227 6.27 4.56 -4.21
N GLY A 228 5.33 3.73 -3.74
CA GLY A 228 5.50 2.27 -3.74
C GLY A 228 5.68 1.72 -5.15
N GLY A 229 4.85 2.16 -6.10
CA GLY A 229 4.92 1.74 -7.50
C GLY A 229 6.23 2.11 -8.18
N TYR A 230 6.71 3.35 -8.03
CA TYR A 230 8.00 3.75 -8.61
C TYR A 230 9.18 3.02 -7.97
N THR A 231 9.15 2.80 -6.66
CA THR A 231 10.18 2.00 -5.97
C THR A 231 10.23 0.56 -6.50
N SER A 232 9.06 -0.07 -6.67
CA SER A 232 8.96 -1.41 -7.27
C SER A 232 9.38 -1.44 -8.74
N ALA A 233 9.03 -0.42 -9.53
CA ALA A 233 9.46 -0.32 -10.92
C ALA A 233 10.99 -0.18 -11.04
N ALA A 234 11.60 0.68 -10.21
CA ALA A 234 13.05 0.83 -10.15
C ALA A 234 13.75 -0.50 -9.83
N GLN A 235 13.23 -1.26 -8.86
CA GLN A 235 13.75 -2.57 -8.52
C GLN A 235 13.62 -3.54 -9.70
N ALA A 236 12.45 -3.65 -10.32
CA ALA A 236 12.22 -4.54 -11.46
C ALA A 236 13.14 -4.24 -12.65
N TYR A 237 13.35 -2.96 -12.99
CA TYR A 237 14.29 -2.56 -14.03
C TYR A 237 15.75 -2.88 -13.69
N ASN A 238 16.16 -2.67 -12.43
CA ASN A 238 17.50 -3.01 -11.96
C ASN A 238 17.76 -4.52 -11.99
N ASP A 239 16.81 -5.32 -11.49
CA ASP A 239 16.89 -6.78 -11.49
C ASP A 239 17.02 -7.32 -12.92
N LEU A 240 16.20 -6.81 -13.84
CA LEU A 240 16.29 -7.18 -15.26
C LEU A 240 17.63 -6.78 -15.88
N THR A 241 18.15 -5.60 -15.53
CA THR A 241 19.48 -5.16 -15.98
C THR A 241 20.59 -6.10 -15.48
N GLN A 242 20.51 -6.59 -14.24
CA GLN A 242 21.47 -7.56 -13.70
C GLN A 242 21.37 -8.92 -14.40
N ILE A 243 20.16 -9.41 -14.67
CA ILE A 243 19.95 -10.64 -15.46
C ILE A 243 20.60 -10.53 -16.83
N ILE A 244 20.43 -9.39 -17.51
CA ILE A 244 21.03 -9.15 -18.83
C ILE A 244 22.56 -9.12 -18.74
N LYS A 245 23.14 -8.46 -17.73
CA LYS A 245 24.59 -8.43 -17.50
C LYS A 245 25.14 -9.84 -17.27
N ALA A 246 24.49 -10.64 -16.44
CA ALA A 246 24.90 -12.02 -16.17
C ALA A 246 24.86 -12.89 -17.44
N LYS A 247 23.77 -12.85 -18.20
CA LYS A 247 23.66 -13.59 -19.47
C LYS A 247 24.68 -13.16 -20.52
N ARG A 248 25.05 -11.87 -20.56
CA ARG A 248 26.11 -11.38 -21.45
C ARG A 248 27.48 -11.90 -21.04
N LEU A 249 27.78 -11.91 -19.74
CA LEU A 249 29.04 -12.45 -19.24
C LEU A 249 29.16 -13.95 -19.54
N GLU A 250 28.08 -14.70 -19.34
CA GLU A 250 28.01 -16.12 -19.68
C GLU A 250 28.23 -16.35 -21.19
N ALA A 251 27.54 -15.59 -22.05
CA ALA A 251 27.74 -15.65 -23.49
C ALA A 251 29.17 -15.29 -23.91
N GLN A 252 29.80 -14.28 -23.28
CA GLN A 252 31.20 -13.91 -23.55
C GLN A 252 32.18 -15.03 -23.17
N LYS A 253 31.98 -15.66 -22.00
CA LYS A 253 32.78 -16.83 -21.58
C LYS A 253 32.61 -18.00 -22.56
N ALA A 254 31.39 -18.29 -22.99
CA ALA A 254 31.11 -19.34 -23.95
C ALA A 254 31.75 -19.06 -25.32
N MET A 255 31.68 -17.81 -25.82
CA MET A 255 32.35 -17.39 -27.06
C MET A 255 33.88 -17.50 -26.96
N GLN A 256 34.46 -17.11 -25.82
CA GLN A 256 35.90 -17.24 -25.60
C GLN A 256 36.33 -18.71 -25.57
N ALA A 257 35.58 -19.58 -24.87
CA ALA A 257 35.84 -21.02 -24.85
C ALA A 257 35.73 -21.64 -26.25
N ALA A 258 34.72 -21.27 -27.03
CA ALA A 258 34.55 -21.72 -28.41
C ALA A 258 35.71 -21.27 -29.32
N LYS A 259 36.17 -20.02 -29.18
CA LYS A 259 37.33 -19.49 -29.91
C LYS A 259 38.61 -20.25 -29.56
N THR A 260 38.87 -20.49 -28.28
CA THR A 260 40.02 -21.29 -27.84
C THR A 260 39.96 -22.71 -28.40
N LYS A 261 38.79 -23.35 -28.39
CA LYS A 261 38.60 -24.68 -28.98
C LYS A 261 38.89 -24.67 -30.49
N GLN A 262 38.40 -23.65 -31.20
CA GLN A 262 38.65 -23.49 -32.64
C GLN A 262 40.14 -23.29 -32.94
N GLU A 263 40.85 -22.47 -32.15
CA GLU A 263 42.29 -22.25 -32.30
C GLU A 263 43.11 -23.51 -32.01
N LEU A 264 42.74 -24.29 -30.98
CA LEU A 264 43.37 -25.57 -30.67
C LEU A 264 43.12 -26.60 -31.79
N SER A 265 41.88 -26.72 -32.28
CA SER A 265 41.56 -27.58 -33.42
C SER A 265 42.33 -27.19 -34.68
N ALA A 266 42.45 -25.89 -34.97
CA ALA A 266 43.21 -25.41 -36.12
C ALA A 266 44.73 -25.67 -35.98
N LYS A 267 45.30 -25.49 -34.78
CA LYS A 267 46.70 -25.84 -34.51
C LYS A 267 46.95 -27.33 -34.70
N LEU A 268 46.10 -28.18 -34.13
CA LEU A 268 46.20 -29.64 -34.26
C LEU A 268 46.10 -30.08 -35.73
N ALA A 269 45.18 -29.49 -36.51
CA ALA A 269 45.06 -29.77 -37.94
C ALA A 269 46.34 -29.36 -38.72
N ASN A 270 46.88 -28.16 -38.46
CA ASN A 270 48.12 -27.72 -39.10
C ASN A 270 49.35 -28.55 -38.68
N GLU A 271 49.38 -29.04 -37.44
CA GLU A 271 50.43 -29.94 -36.95
C GLU A 271 50.33 -31.32 -37.64
N ALA A 272 49.11 -31.86 -37.79
CA ALA A 272 48.85 -33.08 -38.54
C ALA A 272 49.28 -32.96 -40.02
N ASP A 273 48.97 -31.84 -40.68
CA ASP A 273 49.38 -31.58 -42.07
C ASP A 273 50.92 -31.50 -42.24
N LYS A 274 51.64 -31.06 -41.20
CA LYS A 274 53.12 -31.02 -41.21
C LYS A 274 53.75 -32.38 -40.96
N GLU A 275 53.18 -33.16 -40.06
CA GLU A 275 53.70 -34.48 -39.68
C GLU A 275 53.37 -35.55 -40.73
N SER A 276 52.26 -35.39 -41.44
CA SER A 276 51.84 -36.29 -42.52
C SER A 276 51.39 -35.48 -43.75
N PRO A 277 52.34 -34.87 -44.50
CA PRO A 277 51.99 -34.09 -45.69
C PRO A 277 51.34 -35.00 -46.72
N LEU A 278 50.20 -34.58 -47.26
CA LEU A 278 49.54 -35.29 -48.34
C LEU A 278 50.50 -35.40 -49.53
N PRO A 279 50.71 -36.60 -50.11
CA PRO A 279 51.55 -36.75 -51.30
C PRO A 279 51.03 -35.88 -52.44
N GLU A 280 51.90 -35.37 -53.32
CA GLU A 280 51.52 -34.49 -54.46
C GLU A 280 50.46 -35.12 -55.39
N ASN A 281 50.31 -36.45 -55.32
CA ASN A 281 49.35 -37.25 -56.08
C ASN A 281 48.24 -37.83 -55.19
N ALA A 282 47.99 -37.26 -54.01
CA ALA A 282 46.83 -37.64 -53.22
C ALA A 282 45.59 -37.41 -54.08
N GLU A 283 44.95 -38.49 -54.50
CA GLU A 283 43.62 -38.43 -55.09
C GLU A 283 42.71 -37.75 -54.05
N GLY A 284 42.48 -36.45 -54.23
CA GLY A 284 41.40 -35.77 -53.53
C GLY A 284 40.12 -36.54 -53.78
N PHE A 285 39.21 -36.54 -52.79
CA PHE A 285 37.91 -37.20 -52.86
C PHE A 285 37.40 -37.23 -54.30
N SER A 286 37.24 -38.44 -54.84
CA SER A 286 36.80 -38.63 -56.21
C SER A 286 35.56 -37.76 -56.43
N LYS A 287 35.44 -37.15 -57.60
CA LYS A 287 34.21 -36.41 -57.98
C LYS A 287 33.00 -37.35 -58.15
N GLU A 288 33.16 -38.63 -57.85
CA GLU A 288 32.05 -39.56 -57.82
C GLU A 288 31.18 -39.21 -56.61
N PRO A 289 29.86 -39.06 -56.82
CA PRO A 289 28.96 -38.88 -55.70
C PRO A 289 29.13 -40.08 -54.77
N ILE A 290 29.57 -39.84 -53.54
CA ILE A 290 29.44 -40.83 -52.48
C ILE A 290 27.94 -41.06 -52.35
N GLU A 291 27.46 -42.25 -52.72
CA GLU A 291 26.16 -42.73 -52.27
C GLU A 291 26.28 -42.89 -50.76
N VAL A 292 25.96 -41.81 -50.04
CA VAL A 292 25.79 -41.88 -48.60
C VAL A 292 24.52 -42.70 -48.40
N GLU A 293 24.69 -43.96 -48.02
CA GLU A 293 23.60 -44.78 -47.53
C GLU A 293 22.84 -43.93 -46.50
N PRO A 294 21.52 -43.70 -46.69
CA PRO A 294 20.79 -42.82 -45.80
C PRO A 294 20.97 -43.33 -44.38
N LEU A 295 21.56 -42.50 -43.52
CA LEU A 295 21.58 -42.75 -42.08
C LEU A 295 20.17 -43.18 -41.69
N PRO A 296 20.01 -44.29 -40.92
CA PRO A 296 18.69 -44.77 -40.55
C PRO A 296 17.91 -43.60 -39.95
N THR A 297 16.83 -43.20 -40.63
CA THR A 297 16.00 -42.06 -40.24
C THR A 297 15.31 -42.26 -38.88
N ASP A 298 15.45 -43.44 -38.28
CA ASP A 298 14.93 -43.78 -36.96
C ASP A 298 15.83 -43.36 -35.79
N VAL A 299 17.06 -42.88 -36.02
CA VAL A 299 17.96 -42.45 -34.90
C VAL A 299 17.88 -40.96 -34.59
N LEU A 300 17.29 -40.15 -35.49
CA LEU A 300 17.14 -38.69 -35.30
C LEU A 300 15.76 -38.28 -34.76
N ASN A 301 14.85 -39.24 -34.55
CA ASN A 301 13.50 -39.02 -33.98
C ASN A 301 13.25 -39.82 -32.69
N ALA A 302 14.30 -40.41 -32.09
CA ALA A 302 14.17 -41.00 -30.77
C ALA A 302 13.92 -39.89 -29.73
N PRO A 303 12.89 -40.00 -28.88
CA PRO A 303 12.63 -39.01 -27.84
C PRO A 303 13.88 -38.89 -26.97
N GLN A 304 14.36 -37.66 -26.74
CA GLN A 304 15.37 -37.40 -25.73
C GLN A 304 14.74 -37.60 -24.36
N ASP A 305 14.60 -38.86 -23.95
CA ASP A 305 14.33 -39.22 -22.57
C ASP A 305 15.59 -38.95 -21.75
N GLU A 306 15.39 -38.14 -20.72
CA GLU A 306 16.30 -37.79 -19.66
C GLU A 306 17.03 -39.02 -19.08
N LYS A 307 18.36 -39.02 -19.15
CA LYS A 307 19.34 -39.54 -18.14
C LYS A 307 20.59 -40.12 -18.81
N ALA A 308 21.68 -39.37 -18.74
CA ALA A 308 23.03 -39.91 -18.53
C ALA A 308 23.98 -38.74 -18.22
N GLU A 309 23.99 -38.29 -16.96
CA GLU A 309 25.23 -37.79 -16.36
C GLU A 309 26.18 -38.98 -16.29
N GLU A 310 27.15 -39.05 -17.19
CA GLU A 310 28.33 -39.89 -17.00
C GLU A 310 29.58 -39.03 -17.18
N THR A 311 30.32 -38.99 -16.09
CA THR A 311 31.51 -38.21 -15.75
C THR A 311 32.70 -38.53 -16.65
N VAL A 312 33.48 -37.50 -17.01
CA VAL A 312 34.89 -37.70 -17.41
C VAL A 312 35.78 -37.10 -16.30
N PRO A 313 36.66 -37.88 -15.67
CA PRO A 313 37.51 -37.41 -14.57
C PRO A 313 38.68 -36.59 -15.10
N VAL A 314 38.99 -35.49 -14.41
CA VAL A 314 40.22 -34.71 -14.62
C VAL A 314 41.33 -35.41 -13.82
N GLU A 315 42.23 -36.09 -14.52
CA GLU A 315 43.44 -36.67 -13.95
C GLU A 315 44.41 -35.58 -13.46
N GLU A 316 44.88 -35.77 -12.24
CA GLU A 316 45.89 -34.99 -11.53
C GLU A 316 47.27 -35.10 -12.22
N MET A 317 47.89 -33.96 -12.52
CA MET A 317 49.34 -33.87 -12.68
C MET A 317 49.90 -33.09 -11.50
N ASN A 318 50.44 -33.83 -10.53
CA ASN A 318 51.31 -33.34 -9.46
C ASN A 318 52.75 -33.77 -9.82
N GLU A 319 53.72 -32.84 -9.80
CA GLU A 319 55.04 -33.06 -9.20
C GLU A 319 55.83 -31.74 -9.06
N ASN A 320 55.78 -31.21 -7.84
CA ASN A 320 56.90 -30.76 -6.99
C ASN A 320 58.13 -30.03 -7.58
N SER A 321 58.40 -28.81 -7.07
CA SER A 321 59.72 -28.45 -6.52
C SER A 321 59.63 -27.21 -5.62
N SER A 322 59.90 -27.47 -4.34
CA SER A 322 60.25 -26.63 -3.19
C SER A 322 60.92 -25.27 -3.43
N GLU A 323 60.56 -24.27 -2.61
CA GLU A 323 61.47 -23.70 -1.58
C GLU A 323 60.71 -22.84 -0.56
N GLU A 324 60.89 -23.18 0.71
CA GLU A 324 60.40 -22.49 1.92
C GLU A 324 61.22 -21.20 2.19
N VAL A 325 60.60 -20.14 2.73
CA VAL A 325 61.09 -19.47 3.95
C VAL A 325 59.91 -18.88 4.72
N ASN A 326 59.75 -19.39 5.94
CA ASN A 326 58.82 -19.02 7.01
C ASN A 326 59.31 -17.76 7.77
N GLY A 327 58.41 -16.97 8.37
CA GLY A 327 58.85 -15.79 9.14
C GLY A 327 57.81 -14.88 9.77
N ASN A 328 56.98 -15.45 10.65
CA ASN A 328 56.52 -14.85 11.91
C ASN A 328 55.33 -13.86 11.92
N ALA A 329 54.36 -14.22 12.76
CA ALA A 329 53.21 -13.44 13.17
C ALA A 329 53.53 -12.63 14.43
N GLU A 330 52.99 -11.41 14.54
CA GLU A 330 52.69 -10.82 15.84
C GLU A 330 51.44 -9.93 15.77
N LYS A 331 50.50 -10.28 16.65
CA LYS A 331 49.24 -9.61 17.02
C LYS A 331 49.58 -8.38 17.88
N ILE A 332 48.70 -7.36 17.94
CA ILE A 332 48.45 -6.31 18.98
C ILE A 332 47.92 -5.07 18.22
N GLU A 333 46.62 -4.76 18.21
CA GLU A 333 45.79 -4.07 19.22
C GLU A 333 45.44 -2.64 18.77
N SER A 334 44.14 -2.44 18.51
CA SER A 334 43.32 -1.22 18.68
C SER A 334 44.02 0.14 18.79
N THR A 335 43.71 1.05 17.87
CA THR A 335 43.73 2.50 18.16
C THR A 335 42.67 3.22 17.33
N GLU A 336 41.63 3.70 18.01
CA GLU A 336 40.75 4.78 17.58
C GLU A 336 41.56 6.09 17.55
N GLU A 337 41.41 6.88 16.47
CA GLU A 337 41.79 8.29 16.46
C GLU A 337 40.52 9.16 16.31
N PRO A 338 40.32 10.17 17.17
CA PRO A 338 39.25 11.14 17.02
C PRO A 338 39.72 12.30 16.13
N ILE A 339 38.81 12.77 15.27
CA ILE A 339 39.01 13.94 14.43
C ILE A 339 38.58 15.17 15.23
N GLU A 340 39.55 15.96 15.70
CA GLU A 340 39.33 17.32 16.22
C GLU A 340 40.01 18.34 15.29
N GLY A 341 39.26 19.35 14.86
CA GLY A 341 39.72 20.50 14.09
C GLY A 341 38.56 21.06 13.28
N GLY A 342 38.11 22.29 13.44
CA GLY A 342 38.49 23.41 14.29
C GLY A 342 37.71 24.64 13.81
N VAL A 343 37.84 25.76 14.55
CA VAL A 343 37.54 27.14 14.12
C VAL A 343 36.03 27.42 13.90
N GLN A 344 35.33 28.24 14.69
CA GLN A 344 35.65 29.49 15.39
C GLN A 344 34.72 29.68 16.59
#